data_AF-A0A9P7TY81-F1
#
_entry.id   AF-A0A9P7TY81-F1
#
_cell.length_a   1.000
_cell.length_b   1.000
_cell.length_c   1.000
_cell.angle_alpha   90.00
_cell.angle_beta   90.00
_cell.angle_gamma   90.00
#
_symmetry.space_group_name_H-M   'P 1'
#
loop_
_entity.id
_entity.type
_entity.pdbx_description
1 polymer ?
#
loop_
_entity_poly.entity_id
_entity_poly.type
_entity_poly.pdbx_seq_one_letter_code
_entity_poly.pdbx_strand_id
1 'polypeptide(L)'
;MSTIHDVLARPSPESDLGWASHGPNVYSESWLPVSEWTPWVDFTIQNLTSTYAQVLNAHWSGGDSHLNIFVGRYLWPFVNGALERAASIINLGQEPLGLGPGSVGQNIALPDWGLFSIPTPASQEKLDILLPGLTKLSTKWYPEMRFSEHQSVRSEWALPLSQVSTCAKRVDASGTQSGDDNDPAGVVNVELLPPEYAVIPMSASGKDNLTVKLAVFCLCLMASGGHDKLDYGYPPLSPDDYQP
;
A
#
# COMPACT_ATOMS: atom_id res chain seq x y z
N MET A 1 13.87 13.18 21.46
CA MET A 1 12.89 12.08 21.26
C MET A 1 12.71 11.88 19.77
N SER A 2 12.58 10.64 19.30
CA SER A 2 12.38 10.36 17.88
C SER A 2 10.96 10.72 17.44
N THR A 3 10.80 11.22 16.21
CA THR A 3 9.50 11.39 15.55
C THR A 3 9.08 10.11 14.81
N ILE A 4 7.83 10.04 14.32
CA ILE A 4 7.42 8.95 13.41
C ILE A 4 8.31 8.95 12.16
N HIS A 5 8.62 10.12 11.60
CA HIS A 5 9.51 10.24 10.45
C HIS A 5 10.90 9.66 10.74
N ASP A 6 11.48 9.91 11.91
CA ASP A 6 12.78 9.33 12.31
C ASP A 6 12.77 7.80 12.22
N VAL A 7 11.68 7.15 12.62
CA VAL A 7 11.56 5.68 12.64
C VAL A 7 11.36 5.12 11.22
N LEU A 8 10.52 5.77 10.42
CA LEU A 8 10.27 5.39 9.03
C LEU A 8 11.49 5.63 8.13
N ALA A 9 12.33 6.62 8.47
CA ALA A 9 13.57 6.94 7.77
C ALA A 9 14.73 5.96 8.05
N ARG A 10 14.66 5.12 9.10
CA ARG A 10 15.74 4.16 9.41
C ARG A 10 15.95 3.18 8.24
N PRO A 11 17.16 2.66 8.02
CA PRO A 11 17.42 1.63 7.01
C PRO A 11 16.45 0.45 7.07
N SER A 12 16.08 -0.06 5.89
CA SER A 12 15.40 -1.34 5.79
C SER A 12 16.39 -2.46 6.16
N PRO A 13 15.95 -3.51 6.84
CA PRO A 13 16.82 -4.65 7.13
C PRO A 13 17.18 -5.40 5.83
N GLU A 14 18.38 -5.97 5.82
CA GLU A 14 18.87 -6.74 4.69
C GLU A 14 18.00 -8.00 4.49
N SER A 15 17.63 -8.24 3.24
CA SER A 15 16.87 -9.44 2.87
C SER A 15 17.82 -10.45 2.25
N ASP A 16 18.07 -11.58 2.93
CA ASP A 16 18.74 -12.72 2.31
C ASP A 16 17.78 -13.40 1.33
N LEU A 17 18.06 -13.24 0.04
CA LEU A 17 17.28 -13.80 -1.06
C LEU A 17 17.86 -15.12 -1.60
N GLY A 18 19.00 -15.58 -1.07
CA GLY A 18 19.73 -16.74 -1.59
C GLY A 18 18.94 -18.06 -1.56
N TRP A 19 17.91 -18.14 -0.72
CA TRP A 19 17.07 -19.34 -0.56
C TRP A 19 15.79 -19.33 -1.40
N ALA A 20 15.53 -18.25 -2.13
CA ALA A 20 14.32 -18.13 -2.93
C ALA A 20 14.41 -18.98 -4.20
N SER A 21 13.43 -19.85 -4.41
CA SER A 21 13.34 -20.63 -5.64
C SER A 21 13.06 -19.70 -6.84
N HIS A 22 13.78 -19.97 -7.92
CA HIS A 22 13.50 -19.38 -9.22
C HIS A 22 12.28 -20.11 -9.81
N GLY A 23 11.33 -19.37 -10.34
CA GLY A 23 10.13 -19.92 -10.95
C GLY A 23 9.20 -18.82 -11.46
N PRO A 24 8.31 -19.13 -12.41
CA PRO A 24 7.39 -18.14 -12.97
C PRO A 24 6.45 -17.59 -11.90
N ASN A 25 5.87 -16.42 -12.16
CA ASN A 25 4.82 -15.92 -11.29
C ASN A 25 3.58 -16.81 -11.41
N VAL A 26 2.81 -16.86 -10.33
CA VAL A 26 1.48 -17.45 -10.36
C VAL A 26 0.63 -16.64 -11.35
N TYR A 27 -0.20 -17.33 -12.14
CA TYR A 27 -1.05 -16.73 -13.16
C TYR A 27 -2.47 -17.32 -13.11
N SER A 28 -3.46 -16.50 -13.46
CA SER A 28 -4.82 -16.94 -13.78
C SER A 28 -5.40 -16.12 -14.93
N GLU A 29 -6.05 -16.77 -15.88
CA GLU A 29 -6.79 -16.11 -16.99
C GLU A 29 -7.98 -15.27 -16.51
N SER A 30 -8.44 -15.50 -15.27
CA SER A 30 -9.53 -14.73 -14.66
C SER A 30 -9.09 -13.39 -14.07
N TRP A 31 -7.80 -13.10 -14.04
CA TRP A 31 -7.29 -11.85 -13.51
C TRP A 31 -7.53 -10.70 -14.49
N LEU A 32 -7.80 -9.52 -13.94
CA LEU A 32 -7.90 -8.28 -14.69
C LEU A 32 -6.54 -7.99 -15.35
N PRO A 33 -6.44 -8.01 -16.69
CA PRO A 33 -5.18 -7.76 -17.35
C PRO A 33 -4.79 -6.29 -17.16
N VAL A 34 -3.53 -6.06 -16.79
CA VAL A 34 -2.95 -4.72 -16.74
C VAL A 34 -1.96 -4.61 -17.89
N SER A 35 -2.31 -3.82 -18.91
CA SER A 35 -1.46 -3.59 -20.08
C SER A 35 -0.73 -2.25 -20.06
N GLU A 36 -1.21 -1.30 -19.27
CA GLU A 36 -0.70 0.06 -19.19
C GLU A 36 -0.49 0.46 -17.73
N TRP A 37 0.52 1.29 -17.49
CA TRP A 37 0.82 1.88 -16.18
C TRP A 37 1.73 3.09 -16.34
N THR A 38 1.56 4.09 -15.48
CA THR A 38 2.26 5.38 -15.57
C THR A 38 3.09 5.65 -14.32
N PRO A 39 4.21 6.38 -14.40
CA PRO A 39 4.92 6.81 -13.21
C PRO A 39 4.00 7.67 -12.33
N TRP A 40 3.98 7.41 -11.03
CA TRP A 40 3.28 8.25 -10.05
C TRP A 40 4.15 9.47 -9.74
N VAL A 41 4.06 10.49 -10.59
CA VAL A 41 4.97 11.65 -10.56
C VAL A 41 4.91 12.44 -9.26
N ASP A 42 3.75 12.42 -8.60
CA ASP A 42 3.53 13.17 -7.37
C ASP A 42 3.81 12.38 -6.09
N PHE A 43 4.12 11.08 -6.19
CA PHE A 43 4.48 10.24 -5.05
C PHE A 43 5.94 10.48 -4.64
N THR A 44 6.21 11.69 -4.17
CA THR A 44 7.54 12.18 -3.82
C THR A 44 7.69 12.38 -2.32
N ILE A 45 8.92 12.34 -1.82
CA ILE A 45 9.21 12.63 -0.40
C ILE A 45 8.68 14.01 0.00
N GLN A 46 8.83 15.03 -0.85
CA GLN A 46 8.39 16.39 -0.58
C GLN A 46 6.86 16.45 -0.43
N ASN A 47 6.12 15.88 -1.38
CA ASN A 47 4.67 15.88 -1.32
C ASN A 47 4.16 15.09 -0.11
N LEU A 48 4.69 13.89 0.13
CA LEU A 48 4.26 13.04 1.25
C LEU A 48 4.59 13.68 2.61
N THR A 49 5.77 14.29 2.77
CA THR A 49 6.15 14.95 4.02
C THR A 49 5.35 16.23 4.26
N SER A 50 4.99 16.97 3.21
CA SER A 50 4.10 18.12 3.30
C SER A 50 2.68 17.68 3.70
N THR A 51 2.10 16.71 2.98
CA THR A 51 0.73 16.20 3.22
C THR A 51 0.57 15.61 4.61
N TYR A 52 1.53 14.82 5.07
CA TYR A 52 1.46 14.12 6.35
C TYR A 52 2.32 14.77 7.44
N ALA A 53 2.69 16.06 7.29
CA ALA A 53 3.61 16.76 8.19
C ALA A 53 3.20 16.64 9.66
N GLN A 54 1.92 16.84 9.97
CA GLN A 54 1.40 16.75 11.34
C GLN A 54 1.65 15.38 11.97
N VAL A 55 1.40 14.31 11.21
CA VAL A 55 1.57 12.94 11.68
C VAL A 55 3.05 12.57 11.76
N LEU A 56 3.81 12.88 10.73
CA LEU A 56 5.22 12.52 10.61
C LEU A 56 6.09 13.21 11.68
N ASN A 57 5.74 14.43 12.07
CA ASN A 57 6.44 15.19 13.11
C ASN A 57 5.99 14.84 14.53
N ALA A 58 4.98 13.98 14.69
CA ALA A 58 4.53 13.56 16.01
C ALA A 58 5.57 12.67 16.70
N HIS A 59 5.57 12.75 18.04
CA HIS A 59 6.48 11.98 18.87
C HIS A 59 6.20 10.48 18.76
N TRP A 60 7.27 9.71 18.54
CA TRP A 60 7.26 8.26 18.60
C TRP A 60 7.34 7.81 20.06
N SER A 61 6.32 7.09 20.52
CA SER A 61 6.25 6.50 21.85
C SER A 61 6.23 4.97 21.84
N GLY A 62 6.31 4.33 20.66
CA GLY A 62 6.35 2.88 20.55
C GLY A 62 7.67 2.33 21.10
N GLY A 63 7.61 1.28 21.92
CA GLY A 63 8.83 0.59 22.35
C GLY A 63 9.52 -0.07 21.15
N ASP A 64 10.86 -0.06 21.12
CA ASP A 64 11.65 -0.91 20.21
C ASP A 64 11.51 -2.42 20.55
N SER A 65 10.60 -2.78 21.48
CA SER A 65 10.50 -4.09 22.10
C SER A 65 9.23 -4.81 21.66
N HIS A 66 9.41 -6.04 21.17
CA HIS A 66 8.43 -7.11 20.89
C HIS A 66 7.82 -7.16 19.48
N LEU A 67 8.60 -7.68 18.52
CA LEU A 67 8.08 -8.66 17.55
C LEU A 67 9.24 -9.48 16.97
N ASN A 68 9.88 -10.26 17.84
CA ASN A 68 10.76 -11.33 17.39
C ASN A 68 9.89 -12.56 17.11
N ILE A 69 10.01 -13.01 15.86
CA ILE A 69 9.94 -14.41 15.45
C ILE A 69 8.51 -14.91 15.15
N PHE A 70 8.25 -14.97 13.83
CA PHE A 70 7.09 -15.50 13.10
C PHE A 70 5.95 -14.53 12.76
N VAL A 71 5.87 -14.30 11.44
CA VAL A 71 4.82 -13.63 10.64
C VAL A 71 4.93 -12.10 10.53
N GLY A 72 5.95 -11.67 9.78
CA GLY A 72 5.93 -10.43 9.02
C GLY A 72 7.35 -10.05 8.61
N ARG A 73 7.68 -10.16 7.31
CA ARG A 73 9.02 -9.88 6.76
C ARG A 73 9.36 -8.39 6.93
N TYR A 74 9.80 -8.05 8.13
CA TYR A 74 10.56 -6.90 8.62
C TYR A 74 10.04 -5.46 8.48
N LEU A 75 9.03 -5.17 7.65
CA LEU A 75 8.51 -3.80 7.50
C LEU A 75 7.29 -3.51 8.41
N TRP A 76 6.44 -4.51 8.63
CA TRP A 76 5.12 -4.32 9.23
C TRP A 76 5.12 -3.81 10.68
N PRO A 77 6.00 -4.26 11.60
CA PRO A 77 5.96 -3.75 12.98
C PRO A 77 6.17 -2.24 13.07
N PHE A 78 7.09 -1.70 12.26
CA PHE A 78 7.35 -0.25 12.24
C PHE A 78 6.19 0.53 11.62
N VAL A 79 5.61 0.01 10.53
CA VAL A 79 4.48 0.67 9.87
C VAL A 79 3.22 0.58 10.74
N ASN A 80 2.93 -0.56 11.36
CA ASN A 80 1.78 -0.72 12.26
C ASN A 80 1.87 0.18 13.49
N GLY A 81 3.03 0.25 14.15
CA GLY A 81 3.20 1.18 15.26
C GLY A 81 3.07 2.65 14.83
N ALA A 82 3.49 2.99 13.59
CA ALA A 82 3.27 4.32 13.03
C ALA A 82 1.79 4.57 12.73
N LEU A 83 1.07 3.60 12.17
CA LEU A 83 -0.37 3.70 11.89
C LEU A 83 -1.20 3.85 13.17
N GLU A 84 -0.90 3.06 14.19
CA GLU A 84 -1.53 3.17 15.51
C GLU A 84 -1.36 4.59 16.08
N ARG A 85 -0.13 5.13 16.00
CA ARG A 85 0.13 6.49 16.45
C ARG A 85 -0.58 7.53 15.59
N ALA A 86 -0.56 7.36 14.26
CA ALA A 86 -1.21 8.27 13.32
C ALA A 86 -2.72 8.36 13.56
N ALA A 87 -3.39 7.22 13.72
CA ALA A 87 -4.82 7.15 13.99
C ALA A 87 -5.21 7.98 15.23
N SER A 88 -4.39 7.93 16.29
CA SER A 88 -4.59 8.73 17.51
C SER A 88 -4.46 10.25 17.30
N ILE A 89 -3.69 10.69 16.29
CA ILE A 89 -3.41 12.12 16.05
C ILE A 89 -4.50 12.74 15.18
N ILE A 90 -4.93 12.02 14.14
CA ILE A 90 -5.87 12.53 13.14
C ILE A 90 -7.32 12.13 13.42
N ASN A 91 -7.59 11.55 14.60
CA ASN A 91 -8.91 11.02 14.99
C ASN A 91 -9.52 10.16 13.89
N LEU A 92 -8.72 9.23 13.36
CA LEU A 92 -9.13 8.35 12.28
C LEU A 92 -10.11 7.28 12.80
N GLY A 93 -11.31 7.69 13.19
CA GLY A 93 -12.32 6.83 13.81
C GLY A 93 -11.88 6.19 15.13
N GLN A 94 -12.76 5.35 15.69
CA GLN A 94 -12.45 4.46 16.81
C GLN A 94 -11.73 3.17 16.35
N GLU A 95 -11.46 3.03 15.05
CA GLU A 95 -11.06 1.77 14.44
C GLU A 95 -9.55 1.75 14.21
N PRO A 96 -8.79 0.91 14.94
CA PRO A 96 -7.36 0.80 14.72
C PRO A 96 -7.07 0.20 13.33
N LEU A 97 -6.11 0.79 12.63
CA LEU A 97 -5.59 0.30 11.37
C LEU A 97 -4.45 -0.68 11.58
N GLY A 98 -4.40 -1.76 10.80
CA GLY A 98 -3.29 -2.70 10.86
C GLY A 98 -2.96 -3.36 9.52
N LEU A 99 -1.67 -3.48 9.22
CA LEU A 99 -1.15 -4.37 8.19
C LEU A 99 -1.04 -5.79 8.75
N GLY A 100 -1.56 -6.75 7.98
CA GLY A 100 -1.46 -8.17 8.29
C GLY A 100 -1.39 -9.05 7.04
N PRO A 101 -1.26 -10.37 7.21
CA PRO A 101 -1.36 -11.33 6.12
C PRO A 101 -2.70 -11.18 5.37
N GLY A 102 -2.63 -11.05 4.04
CA GLY A 102 -3.78 -10.79 3.17
C GLY A 102 -4.54 -12.06 2.77
N SER A 103 -3.95 -13.23 3.01
CA SER A 103 -4.53 -14.53 2.67
C SER A 103 -5.44 -15.04 3.78
N VAL A 104 -6.67 -14.52 3.85
CA VAL A 104 -7.71 -15.07 4.74
C VAL A 104 -8.63 -15.98 3.89
N GLY A 105 -8.11 -17.10 3.36
CA GLY A 105 -8.93 -18.06 2.59
C GLY A 105 -8.16 -18.98 1.62
N GLN A 106 -8.85 -19.99 1.07
CA GLN A 106 -8.29 -21.06 0.23
C GLN A 106 -8.21 -20.75 -1.29
N ASN A 107 -8.29 -19.48 -1.71
CA ASN A 107 -8.38 -19.12 -3.15
C ASN A 107 -7.11 -18.45 -3.72
N ILE A 108 -6.85 -18.70 -5.02
CA ILE A 108 -5.62 -18.40 -5.75
C ILE A 108 -5.38 -16.89 -6.01
N ALA A 109 -6.39 -16.04 -5.78
CA ALA A 109 -6.33 -14.60 -6.03
C ALA A 109 -6.41 -13.77 -4.73
N LEU A 110 -5.70 -14.19 -3.68
CA LEU A 110 -5.60 -13.43 -2.43
C LEU A 110 -4.31 -12.60 -2.40
N PRO A 111 -4.33 -11.41 -1.78
CA PRO A 111 -3.12 -10.63 -1.60
C PRO A 111 -2.21 -11.28 -0.55
N ASP A 112 -0.90 -11.04 -0.66
CA ASP A 112 0.08 -11.55 0.31
C ASP A 112 -0.06 -10.84 1.66
N TRP A 113 -0.43 -9.56 1.62
CA TRP A 113 -0.69 -8.71 2.78
C TRP A 113 -1.85 -7.74 2.50
N GLY A 114 -2.45 -7.19 3.55
CA GLY A 114 -3.48 -6.17 3.42
C GLY A 114 -3.45 -5.19 4.57
N LEU A 115 -3.89 -3.95 4.32
CA LEU A 115 -4.39 -3.06 5.37
C LEU A 115 -5.83 -3.45 5.69
N PHE A 116 -6.14 -3.63 6.96
CA PHE A 116 -7.48 -3.99 7.42
C PHE A 116 -8.06 -2.91 8.32
N SER A 117 -9.38 -2.69 8.24
CA SER A 117 -10.14 -2.12 9.35
C SER A 117 -10.34 -3.21 10.40
N ILE A 118 -10.01 -2.94 11.66
CA ILE A 118 -10.24 -3.88 12.76
C ILE A 118 -11.72 -3.80 13.16
N PRO A 119 -12.43 -4.93 13.37
CA PRO A 119 -13.87 -4.92 13.55
C PRO A 119 -14.23 -4.23 14.85
N THR A 120 -15.27 -3.40 14.83
CA THR A 120 -15.93 -2.95 16.06
C THR A 120 -16.85 -4.05 16.60
N PRO A 121 -17.19 -4.03 17.90
CA PRO A 121 -18.19 -4.95 18.47
C PRO A 121 -19.55 -4.91 17.76
N ALA A 122 -19.83 -3.84 16.99
CA ALA A 122 -21.04 -3.65 16.20
C ALA A 122 -20.97 -4.25 14.79
N SER A 123 -19.77 -4.33 14.19
CA SER A 123 -19.54 -5.02 12.92
C SER A 123 -19.26 -6.50 13.20
N GLN A 124 -20.19 -7.39 12.88
CA GLN A 124 -20.00 -8.84 12.97
C GLN A 124 -18.69 -9.25 12.27
N GLU A 125 -17.68 -9.72 13.02
CA GLU A 125 -16.48 -10.53 12.70
C GLU A 125 -15.72 -10.35 11.35
N LYS A 126 -16.14 -9.44 10.47
CA LYS A 126 -15.64 -9.33 9.11
C LYS A 126 -14.67 -8.16 9.06
N LEU A 127 -13.40 -8.49 8.87
CA LEU A 127 -12.33 -7.54 8.56
C LEU A 127 -12.51 -7.07 7.12
N ASP A 128 -12.63 -5.77 6.90
CA ASP A 128 -12.57 -5.22 5.55
C ASP A 128 -11.12 -4.92 5.16
N ILE A 129 -10.72 -5.41 3.99
CA ILE A 129 -9.41 -5.08 3.42
C ILE A 129 -9.52 -3.70 2.79
N LEU A 130 -8.80 -2.72 3.31
CA LEU A 130 -8.78 -1.35 2.77
C LEU A 130 -7.72 -1.17 1.67
N LEU A 131 -6.61 -1.89 1.77
CA LEU A 131 -5.52 -1.85 0.79
C LEU A 131 -4.93 -3.24 0.60
N PRO A 132 -5.20 -3.95 -0.50
CA PRO A 132 -4.54 -5.21 -0.81
C PRO A 132 -3.10 -4.95 -1.26
N GLY A 133 -2.19 -5.86 -0.92
CA GLY A 133 -0.80 -5.76 -1.31
C GLY A 133 -0.17 -7.11 -1.64
N LEU A 134 0.73 -7.11 -2.61
CA LEU A 134 1.51 -8.27 -3.02
C LEU A 134 2.98 -8.06 -2.68
N THR A 135 3.68 -9.15 -2.37
CA THR A 135 5.13 -9.16 -2.14
C THR A 135 5.76 -10.16 -3.10
N LYS A 136 6.50 -9.65 -4.08
CA LYS A 136 7.32 -10.48 -4.97
C LYS A 136 8.80 -10.23 -4.69
N LEU A 137 9.58 -11.29 -4.82
CA LEU A 137 11.04 -11.22 -4.65
C LEU A 137 11.69 -10.79 -5.96
N SER A 138 12.84 -10.13 -5.88
CA SER A 138 13.59 -9.67 -7.07
C SER A 138 14.02 -10.81 -8.00
N THR A 139 14.13 -12.05 -7.50
CA THR A 139 14.37 -13.23 -8.34
C THR A 139 13.19 -13.61 -9.24
N LYS A 140 11.99 -13.04 -9.00
CA LYS A 140 10.76 -13.29 -9.77
C LYS A 140 10.20 -12.03 -10.42
N TRP A 141 10.48 -10.85 -9.86
CA TRP A 141 9.88 -9.59 -10.28
C TRP A 141 10.77 -8.40 -9.92
N TYR A 142 11.21 -7.63 -10.92
CA TYR A 142 12.06 -6.45 -10.73
C TYR A 142 11.74 -5.33 -11.74
N PRO A 143 11.86 -4.04 -11.35
CA PRO A 143 11.39 -2.87 -12.13
C PRO A 143 11.80 -2.85 -13.60
N GLU A 144 12.98 -3.34 -13.92
CA GLU A 144 13.56 -3.34 -15.25
C GLU A 144 12.83 -4.30 -16.21
N MET A 145 12.11 -5.31 -15.70
CA MET A 145 11.31 -6.23 -16.53
C MET A 145 10.30 -5.50 -17.42
N ARG A 146 9.76 -4.37 -16.96
CA ARG A 146 8.89 -3.46 -17.74
C ARG A 146 9.53 -3.06 -19.08
N PHE A 147 10.85 -2.83 -19.08
CA PHE A 147 11.60 -2.33 -20.22
C PHE A 147 12.30 -3.43 -21.01
N SER A 148 12.12 -4.69 -20.62
CA SER A 148 12.70 -5.83 -21.33
C SER A 148 12.24 -5.87 -22.79
N GLU A 149 13.12 -6.22 -23.71
CA GLU A 149 12.78 -6.42 -25.13
C GLU A 149 11.91 -7.65 -25.34
N HIS A 150 11.97 -8.64 -24.43
CA HIS A 150 11.20 -9.87 -24.49
C HIS A 150 9.78 -9.67 -23.96
N GLN A 151 8.78 -9.90 -24.82
CA GLN A 151 7.36 -9.76 -24.45
C GLN A 151 6.97 -10.65 -23.27
N SER A 152 7.49 -11.87 -23.19
CA SER A 152 7.22 -12.78 -22.06
C SER A 152 7.66 -12.19 -20.72
N VAL A 153 8.81 -11.51 -20.67
CA VAL A 153 9.32 -10.84 -19.46
C VAL A 153 8.46 -9.63 -19.10
N ARG A 154 8.02 -8.84 -20.09
CA ARG A 154 7.08 -7.73 -19.87
C ARG A 154 5.71 -8.22 -19.38
N SER A 155 5.23 -9.35 -19.90
CA SER A 155 3.98 -9.97 -19.45
C SER A 155 4.08 -10.48 -18.01
N GLU A 156 5.20 -11.11 -17.63
CA GLU A 156 5.47 -11.53 -16.25
C GLU A 156 5.48 -10.33 -15.28
N TRP A 157 5.96 -9.17 -15.71
CA TRP A 157 5.91 -7.95 -14.92
C TRP A 157 4.48 -7.49 -14.60
N ALA A 158 3.53 -7.70 -15.53
CA ALA A 158 2.14 -7.32 -15.33
C ALA A 158 1.39 -8.24 -14.34
N LEU A 159 1.87 -9.48 -14.12
CA LEU A 159 1.12 -10.50 -13.37
C LEU A 159 0.81 -10.10 -11.91
N PRO A 160 1.76 -9.57 -11.11
CA PRO A 160 1.44 -9.12 -9.76
C PRO A 160 0.48 -7.93 -9.73
N LEU A 161 0.54 -7.05 -10.74
CA LEU A 161 -0.38 -5.92 -10.88
C LEU A 161 -1.79 -6.42 -11.20
N SER A 162 -1.92 -7.35 -12.16
CA SER A 162 -3.18 -8.02 -12.47
C SER A 162 -3.79 -8.72 -11.25
N GLN A 163 -2.95 -9.37 -10.43
CA GLN A 163 -3.41 -9.98 -9.20
C GLN A 163 -3.95 -8.93 -8.22
N VAL A 164 -3.21 -7.85 -7.93
CA VAL A 164 -3.66 -6.82 -6.97
C VAL A 164 -4.89 -6.07 -7.45
N SER A 165 -4.98 -5.74 -8.75
CA SER A 165 -6.17 -5.10 -9.35
C SER A 165 -7.40 -5.99 -9.25
N THR A 166 -7.24 -7.31 -9.45
CA THR A 166 -8.33 -8.27 -9.27
C THR A 166 -8.78 -8.37 -7.81
N CYS A 167 -7.83 -8.33 -6.87
CA CYS A 167 -8.14 -8.29 -5.44
C CYS A 167 -8.92 -7.02 -5.09
N ALA A 168 -8.45 -5.85 -5.52
CA ALA A 168 -9.08 -4.55 -5.25
C ALA A 168 -10.54 -4.52 -5.75
N LYS A 169 -10.78 -4.91 -7.00
CA LYS A 169 -12.15 -4.97 -7.56
C LYS A 169 -13.09 -5.88 -6.75
N ARG A 170 -12.57 -6.98 -6.19
CA ARG A 170 -13.37 -7.90 -5.36
C ARG A 170 -13.67 -7.31 -3.98
N VAL A 171 -12.70 -6.61 -3.39
CA VAL A 171 -12.88 -5.88 -2.14
C VAL A 171 -14.00 -4.85 -2.30
N ASP A 172 -13.95 -4.03 -3.35
CA ASP A 172 -14.97 -3.01 -3.64
C ASP A 172 -16.37 -3.63 -3.86
N ALA A 173 -16.43 -4.71 -4.64
CA ALA A 173 -17.68 -5.44 -4.88
C ALA A 173 -18.26 -6.06 -3.59
N SER A 174 -17.40 -6.49 -2.66
CA SER A 174 -17.81 -7.08 -1.39
C SER A 174 -18.21 -6.05 -0.32
N GLY A 175 -17.70 -4.82 -0.43
CA GLY A 175 -18.08 -3.68 0.43
C GLY A 175 -19.38 -2.98 -0.01
N THR A 176 -19.80 -3.18 -1.26
CA THR A 176 -21.02 -2.55 -1.83
C THR A 176 -22.32 -3.34 -1.54
N GLN A 177 -22.27 -4.46 -0.80
CA GLN A 177 -23.47 -5.16 -0.34
C GLN A 177 -24.10 -4.47 0.88
N SER A 178 -24.61 -3.26 0.70
CA SER A 178 -25.45 -2.57 1.66
C SER A 178 -26.53 -1.77 0.91
N GLY A 179 -27.71 -2.37 0.78
CA GLY A 179 -28.95 -1.70 0.37
C GLY A 179 -29.38 -1.88 -1.09
N ASP A 180 -30.51 -2.58 -1.28
CA ASP A 180 -31.33 -2.74 -2.49
C ASP A 180 -30.87 -3.71 -3.61
N ASP A 181 -31.28 -4.98 -3.43
CA ASP A 181 -31.21 -6.09 -4.40
C ASP A 181 -32.09 -5.94 -5.67
N ASN A 182 -32.52 -4.74 -6.06
CA ASN A 182 -33.51 -4.56 -7.14
C ASN A 182 -33.04 -3.79 -8.38
N ASP A 183 -31.75 -3.53 -8.57
CA ASP A 183 -31.24 -2.99 -9.84
C ASP A 183 -30.22 -3.93 -10.50
N PRO A 184 -30.62 -4.72 -11.52
CA PRO A 184 -29.69 -5.55 -12.29
C PRO A 184 -28.70 -4.74 -13.16
N ALA A 185 -28.78 -3.40 -13.16
CA ALA A 185 -27.81 -2.51 -13.80
C ALA A 185 -26.78 -1.90 -12.81
N GLY A 186 -26.89 -2.19 -11.51
CA GLY A 186 -26.11 -1.54 -10.44
C GLY A 186 -24.72 -2.10 -10.15
N VAL A 187 -24.19 -3.04 -10.95
CA VAL A 187 -22.75 -3.35 -10.86
C VAL A 187 -22.03 -2.15 -11.45
N VAL A 188 -21.61 -1.23 -10.58
CA VAL A 188 -20.70 -0.14 -10.96
C VAL A 188 -19.56 -0.80 -11.72
N ASN A 189 -19.52 -0.57 -13.04
CA ASN A 189 -18.33 -0.83 -13.83
C ASN A 189 -17.30 0.17 -13.32
N VAL A 190 -16.64 -0.17 -12.20
CA VAL A 190 -15.48 0.55 -11.72
C VAL A 190 -14.43 0.35 -12.80
N GLU A 191 -14.35 1.32 -13.69
CA GLU A 191 -13.31 1.41 -14.70
C GLU A 191 -12.02 1.70 -13.94
N LEU A 192 -11.21 0.66 -13.77
CA LEU A 192 -9.91 0.81 -13.13
C LEU A 192 -9.03 1.63 -14.08
N LEU A 193 -8.59 2.79 -13.61
CA LEU A 193 -7.56 3.55 -14.29
C LEU A 193 -6.26 2.73 -14.36
N PRO A 194 -5.39 2.97 -15.37
CA PRO A 194 -4.07 2.37 -15.41
C PRO A 194 -3.34 2.60 -14.09
N PRO A 195 -2.75 1.56 -13.47
CA PRO A 195 -2.07 1.73 -12.19
C PRO A 195 -0.88 2.67 -12.32
N GLU A 196 -0.68 3.49 -11.30
CA GLU A 196 0.50 4.33 -11.17
C GLU A 196 1.58 3.60 -10.35
N TYR A 197 2.86 3.87 -10.62
CA TYR A 197 3.96 3.23 -9.90
C TYR A 197 5.06 4.20 -9.49
N ALA A 198 5.69 3.90 -8.35
CA ALA A 198 6.92 4.53 -7.89
C ALA A 198 7.97 3.44 -7.61
N VAL A 199 9.23 3.70 -7.99
CA VAL A 199 10.35 2.79 -7.73
C VAL A 199 11.18 3.35 -6.59
N ILE A 200 11.29 2.57 -5.51
CA ILE A 200 12.04 2.97 -4.31
C ILE A 200 13.14 1.93 -4.07
N PRO A 201 14.42 2.33 -4.03
CA PRO A 201 15.50 1.43 -3.65
C PRO A 201 15.28 0.90 -2.23
N MET A 202 15.42 -0.41 -2.03
CA MET A 202 15.34 -1.01 -0.69
C MET A 202 16.37 -0.43 0.30
N SER A 203 17.50 0.05 -0.22
CA SER A 203 18.57 0.72 0.54
C SER A 203 18.27 2.18 0.90
N ALA A 204 17.18 2.77 0.38
CA ALA A 204 16.81 4.14 0.67
C ALA A 204 16.58 4.32 2.18
N SER A 205 17.27 5.31 2.75
CA SER A 205 17.22 5.64 4.18
C SER A 205 17.54 7.11 4.39
N GLY A 206 17.21 7.64 5.57
CA GLY A 206 17.32 9.07 5.88
C GLY A 206 16.02 9.84 5.59
N LYS A 207 15.87 11.01 6.21
CA LYS A 207 14.64 11.82 6.16
C LYS A 207 14.41 12.52 4.83
N ASP A 208 15.48 12.75 4.09
CA ASP A 208 15.42 13.43 2.79
C ASP A 208 15.12 12.44 1.65
N ASN A 209 14.97 11.16 1.96
CA ASN A 209 14.74 10.10 0.99
C ASN A 209 13.37 9.43 1.22
N LEU A 210 12.68 9.12 0.12
CA LEU A 210 11.49 8.29 0.18
C LEU A 210 11.91 6.85 0.49
N THR A 211 11.67 6.38 1.72
CA THR A 211 11.94 5.00 2.13
C THR A 211 10.75 4.10 1.86
N VAL A 212 10.96 2.79 1.74
CA VAL A 212 9.87 1.81 1.56
C VAL A 212 8.89 1.86 2.73
N LYS A 213 9.38 2.00 3.97
CA LYS A 213 8.52 2.13 5.16
C LYS A 213 7.65 3.38 5.11
N LEU A 214 8.24 4.52 4.73
CA LEU A 214 7.50 5.77 4.60
C LEU A 214 6.44 5.67 3.50
N ALA A 215 6.80 5.10 2.34
CA ALA A 215 5.87 4.90 1.23
C ALA A 215 4.67 4.03 1.62
N VAL A 216 4.91 2.85 2.22
CA VAL A 216 3.83 1.96 2.67
C VAL A 216 2.97 2.63 3.72
N PHE A 217 3.58 3.34 4.68
CA PHE A 217 2.85 4.10 5.69
C PHE A 217 1.91 5.14 5.07
N CYS A 218 2.39 5.95 4.12
CA CYS A 218 1.57 6.95 3.45
C CYS A 218 0.47 6.32 2.58
N LEU A 219 0.74 5.20 1.89
CA LEU A 219 -0.28 4.46 1.14
C LEU A 219 -1.40 3.96 2.05
N CYS A 220 -1.05 3.48 3.25
CA CYS A 220 -2.04 3.06 4.22
C CYS A 220 -2.90 4.23 4.72
N LEU A 221 -2.29 5.39 4.97
CA LEU A 221 -3.04 6.60 5.35
C LEU A 221 -3.98 7.06 4.22
N MET A 222 -3.51 7.07 2.97
CA MET A 222 -4.34 7.38 1.81
C MET A 222 -5.54 6.43 1.70
N ALA A 223 -5.31 5.12 1.79
CA ALA A 223 -6.37 4.11 1.69
C ALA A 223 -7.39 4.21 2.83
N SER A 224 -6.93 4.59 4.02
CA SER A 224 -7.80 4.72 5.20
C SER A 224 -8.66 5.99 5.21
N GLY A 225 -8.35 6.97 4.35
CA GLY A 225 -9.05 8.25 4.28
C GLY A 225 -10.42 8.21 3.61
N GLY A 226 -10.80 7.10 2.98
CA GLY A 226 -12.09 6.95 2.28
C GLY A 226 -12.17 7.75 0.96
N HIS A 227 -13.01 7.25 0.05
CA HIS A 227 -13.25 7.80 -1.29
C HIS A 227 -13.91 9.19 -1.27
N ASP A 228 -13.16 10.26 -0.99
CA ASP A 228 -13.65 11.64 -1.19
C ASP A 228 -12.58 12.75 -1.13
N LYS A 229 -11.33 12.46 -0.73
CA LYS A 229 -10.24 13.46 -0.74
C LYS A 229 -8.87 12.90 -1.13
N LEU A 230 -8.77 12.32 -2.32
CA LEU A 230 -7.67 12.71 -3.19
C LEU A 230 -8.21 13.87 -4.01
N ASP A 231 -8.00 15.10 -3.51
CA ASP A 231 -8.26 16.27 -4.34
C ASP A 231 -7.35 16.11 -5.57
N TYR A 232 -7.94 15.80 -6.72
CA TYR A 232 -7.23 15.78 -8.00
C TYR A 232 -6.63 17.16 -8.32
N GLY A 233 -6.98 18.20 -7.55
CA GLY A 233 -6.21 19.42 -7.43
C GLY A 233 -5.24 19.37 -6.26
N TYR A 234 -3.94 19.24 -6.56
CA TYR A 234 -2.92 19.81 -5.69
C TYR A 234 -3.27 21.28 -5.41
N PRO A 235 -3.12 21.80 -4.18
CA PRO A 235 -3.02 23.24 -4.01
C PRO A 235 -1.91 23.71 -4.97
N PRO A 236 -2.16 24.65 -5.89
CA PRO A 236 -1.08 25.21 -6.66
C PRO A 236 -0.04 25.72 -5.66
N LEU A 237 1.21 25.27 -5.82
CA LEU A 237 2.35 25.88 -5.13
C LEU A 237 2.24 27.37 -5.42
N SER A 238 1.84 28.18 -4.43
CA SER A 238 1.64 29.61 -4.67
C SER A 238 2.97 30.19 -5.15
N PRO A 239 3.02 30.89 -6.29
CA PRO A 239 4.23 31.54 -6.77
C PRO A 239 4.70 32.72 -5.89
N ASP A 240 3.98 33.04 -4.82
CA ASP A 240 4.12 34.30 -4.09
C ASP A 240 5.27 34.36 -3.07
N ASP A 241 6.06 33.30 -2.90
CA ASP A 241 7.28 33.34 -2.05
C ASP A 241 8.54 33.76 -2.81
N TYR A 242 8.40 34.19 -4.07
CA TYR A 242 9.42 35.01 -4.73
C TYR A 242 8.94 36.45 -4.86
N GLN A 243 9.42 37.31 -3.97
CA GLN A 243 9.60 38.72 -4.32
C GLN A 243 11.04 39.18 -4.04
N PRO A 244 11.56 40.06 -4.91
CA PRO A 244 12.99 40.39 -5.06
C PRO A 244 13.59 41.21 -3.91
#